data_AF-D2ATT9-F1
#
_entry.id   AF-D2ATT9-F1
#
_cell.length_a   1.000
_cell.length_b   1.000
_cell.length_c   1.000
_cell.angle_alpha   90.00
_cell.angle_beta   90.00
_cell.angle_gamma   90.00
#
_symmetry.space_group_name_H-M   'P 1'
#
loop_
_entity.id
_entity.type
_entity.pdbx_description
1 polymer ?
#
loop_
_entity_poly.entity_id
_entity_poly.type
_entity_poly.pdbx_seq_one_letter_code
_entity_poly.pdbx_strand_id
1 'polypeptide(L)'
;MPNLGPTELIIIGLILVLLFGAKKLPDAARGLGRSLRIFKAETSKLRDDDDADAPTATVVQAQPQPAAPAPQPLTTAAPAPSAEEQARVLEEQAARLRAQAGAPKPQ
;
A
#
# COMPACT_ATOMS: atom_id res chain seq x y z
N MET A 1 38.56 -29.83 -3.55
CA MET A 1 37.12 -29.54 -3.81
C MET A 1 37.01 -28.06 -4.10
N PRO A 2 36.33 -27.63 -5.18
CA PRO A 2 36.13 -26.22 -5.45
C PRO A 2 35.36 -25.61 -4.28
N ASN A 3 36.02 -24.73 -3.53
CA ASN A 3 35.42 -24.03 -2.42
C ASN A 3 34.67 -22.84 -2.99
N LEU A 4 33.34 -22.88 -2.94
CA LEU A 4 32.49 -21.76 -3.27
C LEU A 4 32.71 -20.66 -2.23
N GLY A 5 33.72 -19.83 -2.49
CA GLY A 5 34.07 -18.72 -1.63
C GLY A 5 33.19 -17.50 -1.88
N PRO A 6 33.29 -16.49 -1.02
CA PRO A 6 32.59 -15.20 -1.21
C PRO A 6 32.85 -14.60 -2.60
N THR A 7 34.07 -14.76 -3.12
CA THR A 7 34.47 -14.30 -4.46
C THR A 7 33.65 -14.96 -5.57
N GLU A 8 33.48 -16.28 -5.53
CA GLU A 8 32.69 -17.02 -6.53
C GLU A 8 31.22 -16.57 -6.52
N LEU A 9 30.64 -16.37 -5.32
CA LEU A 9 29.26 -15.89 -5.18
C LEU A 9 29.08 -14.49 -5.75
N ILE A 10 30.06 -13.59 -5.58
CA ILE A 10 30.03 -12.26 -6.18
C ILE A 10 30.06 -12.35 -7.71
N ILE A 11 30.90 -13.22 -8.28
CA ILE A 11 30.99 -13.42 -9.73
C ILE A 11 29.66 -13.96 -10.29
N ILE A 12 29.07 -14.96 -9.65
CA ILE A 12 27.77 -15.51 -10.05
C ILE A 12 26.67 -14.45 -9.93
N GLY A 13 26.66 -13.69 -8.82
CA GLY A 13 25.71 -12.59 -8.63
C GLY A 13 25.84 -11.51 -9.71
N LEU A 14 27.07 -11.18 -10.10
CA LEU A 14 27.34 -10.22 -11.17
C LEU A 14 26.77 -10.72 -12.51
N ILE A 15 26.99 -12.00 -12.84
CA ILE A 15 26.43 -12.62 -14.05
C ILE A 15 24.89 -12.57 -14.01
N LEU A 16 24.26 -12.92 -12.89
CA LEU A 16 22.81 -12.82 -12.75
C LEU A 16 22.29 -11.38 -12.92
N VAL A 17 23.01 -10.38 -12.39
CA VAL A 17 22.66 -8.97 -12.59
C VAL A 17 22.80 -8.55 -14.03
N LEU A 18 23.79 -9.05 -14.77
CA LEU A 18 23.95 -8.78 -16.22
C LEU A 18 22.83 -9.41 -17.05
N LEU A 19 22.39 -10.62 -16.71
CA LEU A 19 21.34 -11.34 -17.44
C LEU A 19 19.94 -10.81 -17.14
N PHE A 20 19.62 -10.62 -15.86
CA PHE A 20 18.28 -10.24 -15.40
C PHE A 20 18.12 -8.73 -15.18
N GLY A 21 19.22 -8.00 -14.92
CA GLY A 21 19.24 -6.58 -14.63
C GLY A 21 19.23 -6.26 -13.12
N ALA A 22 19.93 -5.18 -12.74
CA ALA A 22 20.11 -4.76 -11.34
C ALA A 22 18.78 -4.45 -10.61
N LYS A 23 17.72 -4.12 -11.35
CA LYS A 23 16.40 -3.80 -10.79
C LYS A 23 15.48 -5.02 -10.70
N LYS A 24 15.70 -6.08 -11.48
CA LYS A 24 14.83 -7.27 -11.50
C LYS A 24 15.21 -8.32 -10.46
N LEU A 25 16.50 -8.47 -10.18
CA LEU A 25 16.97 -9.35 -9.11
C LEU A 25 16.39 -8.99 -7.72
N PRO A 26 16.46 -7.72 -7.25
CA PRO A 26 15.90 -7.35 -5.94
C PRO A 26 14.37 -7.36 -5.93
N ASP A 27 13.72 -7.08 -7.07
CA ASP A 27 12.26 -7.13 -7.21
C ASP A 27 11.74 -8.57 -7.09
N ALA A 28 12.37 -9.50 -7.82
CA ALA A 28 12.07 -10.93 -7.72
C ALA A 28 12.38 -11.49 -6.32
N ALA A 29 13.52 -11.13 -5.73
CA ALA A 29 13.88 -11.56 -4.37
C ALA A 29 12.90 -11.03 -3.31
N ARG A 30 12.40 -9.79 -3.44
CA ARG A 30 11.38 -9.22 -2.55
C ARG A 30 10.05 -9.96 -2.65
N GLY A 31 9.61 -10.29 -3.86
CA GLY A 31 8.40 -11.09 -4.09
C GLY A 31 8.52 -12.50 -3.51
N LEU A 32 9.61 -13.21 -3.85
CA LEU A 32 9.89 -14.56 -3.37
C LEU A 32 10.10 -14.60 -1.85
N GLY A 33 10.78 -13.62 -1.25
CA GLY A 33 10.96 -13.56 0.20
C GLY A 33 9.64 -13.39 0.95
N ARG A 34 8.68 -12.67 0.37
CA ARG A 34 7.35 -12.49 0.98
C ARG A 34 6.53 -13.78 0.94
N SER A 35 6.53 -14.50 -0.18
CA SER A 35 5.85 -15.80 -0.28
C SER A 35 6.50 -16.86 0.62
N LEU A 36 7.84 -16.92 0.66
CA LEU A 36 8.57 -17.81 1.55
C LEU A 36 8.29 -17.51 3.02
N ARG A 37 8.17 -16.24 3.42
CA ARG A 37 7.85 -15.86 4.81
C ARG A 37 6.45 -16.32 5.22
N ILE A 38 5.45 -16.16 4.34
CA ILE A 38 4.07 -16.60 4.60
C ILE A 38 4.05 -18.13 4.69
N PHE A 39 4.65 -18.81 3.73
CA PHE A 39 4.76 -20.27 3.73
C PHE A 39 5.48 -20.79 4.97
N LYS A 40 6.58 -20.15 5.39
CA LYS A 40 7.32 -20.47 6.61
C LYS A 40 6.44 -20.29 7.85
N ALA A 41 5.67 -19.21 7.94
CA ALA A 41 4.79 -18.93 9.07
C ALA A 41 3.64 -19.94 9.18
N GLU A 42 3.02 -20.30 8.05
CA GLU A 42 1.98 -21.33 8.01
C GLU A 42 2.56 -22.71 8.35
N THR A 43 3.70 -23.07 7.75
CA THR A 43 4.39 -24.34 8.02
C THR A 43 4.93 -24.42 9.45
N SER A 44 5.31 -23.29 10.07
CA SER A 44 5.75 -23.28 11.48
C SER A 44 4.57 -23.47 12.41
N LYS A 45 3.40 -22.86 12.15
CA LYS A 45 2.18 -23.12 12.91
C LYS A 45 1.76 -24.60 12.88
N LEU A 46 1.92 -25.27 11.73
CA LEU A 46 1.71 -26.71 11.60
C LEU A 46 2.71 -27.57 12.39
N ARG A 47 3.86 -27.02 12.77
CA ARG A 47 4.92 -27.71 13.53
C ARG A 47 4.93 -27.32 15.01
N ASP A 48 4.44 -26.12 15.33
CA ASP A 48 4.40 -25.51 16.67
C ASP A 48 3.03 -25.68 17.37
N ASP A 49 2.08 -26.43 16.81
CA ASP A 49 0.86 -26.85 17.55
C ASP A 49 1.17 -27.72 18.80
N ASP A 50 2.46 -28.00 19.09
CA ASP A 50 2.95 -28.62 20.34
C ASP A 50 3.68 -27.65 21.31
N ASP A 51 4.10 -26.43 20.91
CA ASP A 51 4.80 -25.49 21.81
C ASP A 51 4.57 -24.02 21.40
N ALA A 52 4.06 -23.22 22.35
CA ALA A 52 3.56 -21.86 22.10
C ALA A 52 4.64 -20.76 21.94
N ASP A 53 4.27 -19.77 21.12
CA ASP A 53 4.66 -18.34 21.10
C ASP A 53 5.64 -17.85 20.01
N ALA A 54 5.13 -16.98 19.11
CA ALA A 54 5.86 -15.80 18.61
C ALA A 54 4.95 -14.84 17.80
N PRO A 55 4.87 -13.54 18.15
CA PRO A 55 4.19 -12.53 17.35
C PRO A 55 5.08 -12.11 16.17
N THR A 56 4.75 -12.57 14.96
CA THR A 56 5.47 -12.14 13.75
C THR A 56 5.01 -10.74 13.34
N ALA A 57 5.78 -9.73 13.78
CA ALA A 57 5.59 -8.32 13.50
C ALA A 57 5.21 -8.00 12.04
N THR A 58 4.11 -7.25 11.91
CA THR A 58 3.69 -6.50 10.73
C THR A 58 4.82 -5.57 10.27
N VAL A 59 5.66 -6.02 9.35
CA VAL A 59 6.61 -5.13 8.68
C VAL A 59 5.88 -4.45 7.53
N VAL A 60 5.62 -3.17 7.76
CA VAL A 60 5.21 -2.15 6.80
C VAL A 60 5.89 -2.39 5.45
N GLN A 61 5.07 -2.44 4.40
CA GLN A 61 5.51 -2.48 3.02
C GLN A 61 6.50 -1.33 2.77
N ALA A 62 7.73 -1.65 2.36
CA ALA A 62 8.47 -0.73 1.51
C ALA A 62 7.79 -0.75 0.14
N GLN A 63 6.66 -0.05 0.03
CA GLN A 63 6.23 0.45 -1.26
C GLN A 63 7.39 1.29 -1.81
N PRO A 64 7.76 1.17 -3.10
CA PRO A 64 8.41 2.29 -3.75
C PRO A 64 7.40 3.41 -3.73
N GLN A 65 7.50 4.26 -2.70
CA GLN A 65 6.84 5.55 -2.65
C GLN A 65 7.21 6.23 -3.97
N PRO A 66 6.23 6.55 -4.85
CA PRO A 66 6.41 7.66 -5.77
C PRO A 66 6.90 8.83 -4.93
N ALA A 67 7.88 9.56 -5.46
CA ALA A 67 8.50 10.71 -4.82
C ALA A 67 7.53 11.49 -3.92
N ALA A 68 8.00 11.75 -2.70
CA ALA A 68 7.54 12.70 -1.68
C ALA A 68 6.17 13.39 -1.88
N PRO A 69 5.34 13.49 -0.81
CA PRO A 69 4.37 14.58 -0.77
C PRO A 69 5.17 15.88 -0.79
N ALA A 70 5.21 16.56 -1.94
CA ALA A 70 5.41 17.99 -1.94
C ALA A 70 4.07 18.60 -1.52
N PRO A 71 3.92 19.11 -0.29
CA PRO A 71 2.92 20.14 -0.08
C PRO A 71 3.35 21.30 -0.96
N GLN A 72 2.67 21.51 -2.09
CA GLN A 72 2.76 22.78 -2.77
C GLN A 72 2.11 23.81 -1.84
N PRO A 73 2.87 24.74 -1.24
CA PRO A 73 2.28 25.87 -0.57
C PRO A 73 1.99 26.88 -1.68
N LEU A 74 0.81 26.78 -2.30
CA LEU A 74 0.26 27.91 -3.03
C LEU A 74 -0.65 28.68 -2.08
N THR A 75 0.02 29.59 -1.37
CA THR A 75 -0.49 30.81 -0.77
C THR A 75 -1.61 31.46 -1.61
N THR A 76 -2.70 31.81 -0.92
CA THR A 76 -3.59 32.97 -1.12
C THR A 76 -3.83 33.47 -2.55
N ALA A 77 -5.01 33.20 -3.12
CA ALA A 77 -5.93 34.17 -3.75
C ALA A 77 -7.03 33.46 -4.56
N ALA A 78 -8.24 34.02 -4.50
CA ALA A 78 -9.45 33.74 -5.29
C ALA A 78 -10.48 32.77 -4.63
N PRO A 79 -11.77 33.20 -4.56
CA PRO A 79 -12.83 32.49 -3.84
C PRO A 79 -13.09 31.16 -4.54
N ALA A 80 -13.22 30.08 -3.76
CA ALA A 80 -13.58 28.77 -4.28
C ALA A 80 -15.06 28.81 -4.72
N PRO A 81 -15.38 28.95 -6.03
CA PRO A 81 -16.76 28.91 -6.48
C PRO A 81 -17.36 27.53 -6.19
N SER A 82 -16.50 26.52 -6.04
CA SER A 82 -16.86 25.15 -5.71
C SER A 82 -17.45 25.01 -4.31
N ALA A 83 -16.97 25.75 -3.30
CA ALA A 83 -17.45 25.60 -1.92
C ALA A 83 -18.79 26.31 -1.72
N GLU A 84 -18.96 27.49 -2.32
CA GLU A 84 -20.21 28.25 -2.28
C GLU A 84 -21.30 27.58 -3.12
N GLU A 85 -20.95 27.01 -4.28
CA GLU A 85 -21.88 26.24 -5.11
C GLU A 85 -22.33 24.95 -4.42
N GLN A 86 -21.40 24.25 -3.74
CA GLN A 86 -21.74 23.07 -2.94
C GLN A 86 -22.71 23.39 -1.81
N ALA A 87 -22.56 24.53 -1.13
CA ALA A 87 -23.48 24.95 -0.08
C ALA A 87 -24.90 25.22 -0.63
N ARG A 88 -25.00 25.89 -1.78
CA ARG A 88 -26.31 26.16 -2.42
C ARG A 88 -27.00 24.89 -2.93
N VAL A 89 -26.24 23.97 -3.53
CA VAL A 89 -26.76 22.69 -4.02
C VAL A 89 -27.21 21.80 -2.86
N LEU A 90 -26.53 21.84 -1.71
CA LEU A 90 -26.93 21.09 -0.52
C LEU A 90 -28.19 21.68 0.12
N GLU A 91 -28.33 23.01 0.15
CA GLU A 91 -29.50 23.69 0.68
C GLU A 91 -30.75 23.48 -0.19
N GLU A 92 -30.58 23.47 -1.52
CA GLU A 92 -31.66 23.15 -2.46
C GLU A 92 -32.12 21.69 -2.33
N GLN A 93 -31.18 20.78 -2.11
CA GLN A 93 -31.49 19.38 -1.78
C GLN A 93 -32.24 19.27 -0.45
N ALA A 94 -31.81 19.97 0.60
CA ALA A 94 -32.48 19.97 1.89
C ALA A 94 -33.91 20.54 1.80
N ALA A 95 -34.11 21.61 1.02
CA ALA A 95 -35.43 22.20 0.78
C ALA A 95 -36.35 21.23 0.01
N ARG A 96 -35.82 20.50 -0.98
CA ARG A 96 -36.55 19.46 -1.72
C ARG A 96 -36.96 18.29 -0.85
N LEU A 97 -36.09 17.85 0.08
CA LEU A 97 -36.43 16.81 1.03
C LEU A 97 -37.50 17.29 2.03
N ARG A 98 -37.42 18.55 2.47
CA ARG A 98 -38.39 19.14 3.39
C ARG A 98 -39.76 19.37 2.74
N ALA A 99 -39.82 19.73 1.47
CA ALA A 99 -41.07 19.82 0.71
C ALA A 99 -41.72 18.44 0.53
N GLN A 100 -40.93 17.38 0.31
CA GLN A 100 -41.42 16.00 0.24
C GLN A 100 -41.86 15.46 1.60
N ALA A 101 -41.21 15.86 2.69
CA ALA A 101 -41.56 15.44 4.04
C ALA A 101 -42.69 16.26 4.69
N GLY A 102 -43.10 17.38 4.06
CA GLY A 102 -43.97 18.39 4.66
C GLY A 102 -45.38 18.53 4.08
N ALA A 103 -45.84 17.65 3.18
CA ALA A 103 -47.21 17.71 2.68
C ALA A 103 -48.15 16.83 3.54
N PRO A 104 -49.07 17.42 4.33
CA PRO A 104 -50.07 16.70 5.11
C PRO A 104 -51.08 16.02 4.19
N LYS A 105 -51.55 14.81 4.56
CA LYS A 105 -52.73 14.17 3.96
C LYS A 105 -53.94 15.10 4.13
N PRO A 106 -54.54 15.65 3.06
CA PRO A 106 -55.90 16.14 3.14
C PRO A 106 -56.86 14.96 2.90
N GLN A 107 -57.77 14.79 3.86
CA GLN A 107 -58.97 13.98 3.74
C GLN A 107 -59.95 14.59 2.73
#